data_AF-A0A2D8D600-F1
#
_entry.id   AF-A0A2D8D600-F1
#
_cell.length_a   1.000
_cell.length_b   1.000
_cell.length_c   1.000
_cell.angle_alpha   90.00
_cell.angle_beta   90.00
_cell.angle_gamma   90.00
#
_symmetry.space_group_name_H-M   'P 1'
#
loop_
_entity.id
_entity.type
_entity.pdbx_description
1 polymer ?
#
loop_
_entity_poly.entity_id
_entity_poly.type
_entity_poly.pdbx_seq_one_letter_code
_entity_poly.pdbx_strand_id
1 'polypeptide(L)' 'MFMDTANPGGPGGEPSQPHCHSCQRVISPGEPTAEVRFEEGDERFRMLNGLYHDGCARPILSVKRALDMLRGAPGA' A
#
# COMPACT_ATOMS: atom_id res chain seq x y z
N MET A 1 30.79 28.33 -8.34
CA MET A 1 29.50 28.53 -9.00
C MET A 1 28.65 27.27 -8.74
N PHE A 2 28.03 27.17 -7.55
CA PHE A 2 26.57 27.17 -7.25
C PHE A 2 25.76 26.06 -7.97
N MET A 3 24.92 25.22 -7.35
CA MET A 3 24.08 25.39 -6.15
C MET A 3 24.00 24.13 -5.27
N ASP A 4 24.03 24.35 -3.96
CA ASP A 4 23.38 23.55 -2.93
C ASP A 4 21.92 23.23 -3.31
N THR A 5 21.52 21.97 -3.19
CA THR A 5 20.11 21.63 -2.91
C THR A 5 20.06 20.91 -1.58
N ALA A 6 20.25 21.69 -0.53
CA ALA A 6 19.60 21.44 0.74
C ALA A 6 18.11 21.78 0.57
N ASN A 7 17.19 20.81 0.74
CA ASN A 7 15.89 21.04 1.39
C ASN A 7 15.01 19.78 1.50
N PRO A 8 14.15 19.63 2.54
CA PRO A 8 14.18 20.24 3.87
C PRO A 8 14.07 19.17 4.96
N GLY A 9 15.16 18.93 5.69
CA GLY A 9 15.07 18.55 7.10
C GLY A 9 14.89 19.82 7.93
N GLY A 10 13.73 20.48 7.78
CA GLY A 10 13.38 21.67 8.55
C GLY A 10 12.85 21.31 9.96
N PRO A 11 13.03 22.18 10.96
CA PRO A 11 12.63 21.90 12.34
C PRO A 11 11.09 21.88 12.45
N GLY A 12 10.52 20.67 12.59
CA GLY A 12 9.07 20.48 12.76
C GLY A 12 8.32 19.90 11.56
N GLY A 13 8.98 19.17 10.66
CA GLY A 13 8.28 18.43 9.60
C GLY A 13 7.42 17.31 10.18
N GLU A 14 6.11 17.52 10.27
CA GLU A 14 5.16 16.44 10.53
C GLU A 14 5.47 15.26 9.59
N PRO A 15 5.51 14.01 10.07
CA PRO A 15 5.71 12.87 9.20
C PRO A 15 4.64 12.91 8.11
N SER A 16 5.07 12.87 6.84
CA SER A 16 4.16 12.83 5.69
C SER A 16 3.07 11.80 5.96
N GLN A 17 1.84 12.25 6.13
CA GLN A 17 0.78 11.36 6.56
C GLN A 17 0.58 10.27 5.49
N PRO A 18 0.43 9.01 5.88
CA PRO A 18 0.21 7.92 4.93
C PRO A 18 -1.05 8.20 4.10
N HIS A 19 -1.02 7.86 2.82
CA HIS A 19 -2.19 7.98 1.93
C HIS A 19 -2.69 6.60 1.55
N CYS A 20 -4.01 6.45 1.47
CA CYS A 20 -4.64 5.23 1.00
C CYS A 20 -4.42 5.06 -0.50
N HIS A 21 -3.86 3.93 -0.90
CA HIS A 21 -3.52 3.66 -2.30
C HIS A 21 -4.77 3.57 -3.21
N SER A 22 -5.94 3.22 -2.68
CA SER A 22 -7.20 3.16 -3.45
C SER A 22 -7.88 4.51 -3.62
N CYS A 23 -8.16 5.22 -2.52
CA CYS A 23 -8.97 6.44 -2.55
C CYS A 23 -8.14 7.73 -2.54
N GLN A 24 -6.81 7.62 -2.43
CA GLN A 24 -5.85 8.73 -2.39
C GLN A 24 -6.07 9.74 -1.24
N ARG A 25 -6.96 9.43 -0.30
CA ARG A 25 -7.16 10.23 0.91
C ARG A 25 -6.11 9.87 1.95
N VAL A 26 -5.77 10.87 2.77
CA VAL A 26 -4.92 10.69 3.93
C VAL A 26 -5.53 9.67 4.89
N ILE A 27 -4.67 8.85 5.47
CA ILE A 27 -4.96 7.94 6.56
C ILE A 27 -4.58 8.66 7.84
N SER A 28 -5.57 8.97 8.66
CA SER A 28 -5.36 9.70 9.91
C SER A 28 -4.76 8.77 10.97
N PRO A 29 -3.98 9.29 11.93
CA PRO A 29 -3.48 8.52 13.05
C PRO A 29 -4.63 7.86 13.82
N GLY A 30 -4.56 6.54 14.02
CA GLY A 30 -5.59 5.76 14.72
C GLY A 30 -6.74 5.24 13.85
N GLU A 31 -6.79 5.57 12.56
CA GLU A 31 -7.71 4.91 11.64
C GLU A 31 -7.32 3.45 11.40
N PRO A 32 -8.31 2.54 11.25
CA PRO A 32 -8.03 1.16 10.90
C PRO A 32 -7.46 1.08 9.48
N THR A 33 -6.33 0.41 9.34
CA THR A 33 -5.59 0.26 8.10
C THR A 33 -5.30 -1.20 7.81
N ALA A 34 -5.10 -1.50 6.52
CA ALA A 34 -4.65 -2.79 6.08
C ALA A 34 -3.57 -2.62 5.01
N GLU A 35 -2.51 -3.43 5.13
CA GLU A 35 -1.45 -3.49 4.14
C GLU A 35 -1.71 -4.67 3.20
N VAL A 36 -1.73 -4.39 1.90
CA VAL A 36 -1.88 -5.40 0.87
C VAL A 36 -0.52 -5.70 0.26
N ARG A 37 -0.14 -6.99 0.24
CA ARG A 37 1.07 -7.48 -0.42
C ARG A 37 0.77 -8.74 -1.24
N PHE A 38 1.02 -8.68 -2.54
CA PHE A 38 1.08 -9.81 -3.47
C PHE A 38 2.52 -10.31 -3.60
N GLU A 39 2.71 -11.63 -3.65
CA GLU A 39 4.02 -12.28 -3.69
C GLU A 39 4.67 -12.23 -5.09
N GLU A 40 5.93 -12.64 -5.17
CA GLU A 40 6.69 -12.72 -6.43
C GLU A 40 6.03 -13.72 -7.41
N GLY A 41 5.91 -13.34 -8.68
CA GLY A 41 5.12 -14.06 -9.71
C GLY A 41 3.80 -13.38 -10.08
N ASP A 42 3.35 -12.39 -9.29
CA ASP A 42 2.15 -11.59 -9.53
C ASP A 42 2.44 -10.18 -10.05
N GLU A 43 3.19 -10.10 -11.14
CA GLU A 43 3.64 -8.82 -11.69
C GLU A 43 2.48 -7.86 -12.00
N ARG A 44 1.34 -8.43 -12.43
CA ARG A 44 0.10 -7.69 -12.71
C ARG A 44 -0.57 -7.13 -11.46
N PHE A 45 -0.35 -7.73 -10.29
CA PHE A 45 -0.96 -7.30 -9.02
C PHE A 45 0.02 -6.57 -8.10
N ARG A 46 1.33 -6.55 -8.42
CA ARG A 46 2.31 -5.74 -7.69
C ARG A 46 1.92 -4.26 -7.61
N MET A 47 1.25 -3.73 -8.63
CA MET A 47 0.75 -2.34 -8.61
C MET A 47 -0.33 -2.09 -7.54
N LEU A 48 -0.95 -3.15 -6.99
CA LEU A 48 -1.94 -3.05 -5.92
C LEU A 48 -1.31 -3.15 -4.54
N ASN A 49 0.02 -3.38 -4.44
CA ASN A 49 0.70 -3.40 -3.17
C ASN A 49 0.72 -2.02 -2.54
N GLY A 50 0.41 -1.93 -1.25
CA GLY A 50 0.43 -0.66 -0.55
C GLY A 50 -0.45 -0.64 0.69
N LEU A 51 -0.54 0.56 1.27
CA LEU A 51 -1.33 0.84 2.45
C LEU A 51 -2.72 1.37 2.06
N TYR A 52 -3.74 0.88 2.74
CA TYR A 52 -5.13 1.22 2.50
C TYR A 52 -5.85 1.47 3.82
N HIS A 53 -6.93 2.25 3.77
CA HIS A 53 -7.98 2.17 4.79
C HIS A 53 -8.54 0.74 4.81
N ASP A 54 -8.90 0.23 6.00
CA ASP A 54 -9.43 -1.13 6.15
C ASP A 54 -10.58 -1.42 5.16
N GLY A 55 -11.57 -0.51 5.10
CA GLY A 55 -12.69 -0.62 4.17
C GLY A 55 -12.30 -0.62 2.69
N CYS A 56 -11.27 0.14 2.32
CA CYS A 56 -10.75 0.20 0.94
C CYS A 56 -9.96 -1.06 0.56
N ALA A 57 -9.32 -1.72 1.54
CA ALA A 57 -8.54 -2.93 1.31
C ALA A 57 -9.41 -4.17 1.05
N ARG A 58 -10.63 -4.21 1.61
CA ARG A 58 -11.55 -5.37 1.56
C ARG A 58 -11.68 -6.03 0.18
N PRO A 59 -12.00 -5.31 -0.92
CA PRO A 59 -12.11 -5.94 -2.24
C PRO A 59 -10.79 -6.57 -2.69
N ILE A 60 -9.68 -5.89 -2.45
CA ILE A 60 -8.35 -6.34 -2.89
C ILE A 60 -7.91 -7.57 -2.10
N LEU A 61 -8.12 -7.57 -0.78
CA LEU A 61 -7.86 -8.71 0.09
C LEU A 61 -8.72 -9.92 -0.28
N SER A 62 -9.98 -9.70 -0.70
CA SER A 62 -10.83 -10.78 -1.19
C SER A 62 -10.28 -11.40 -2.48
N VAL A 63 -9.78 -10.59 -3.42
CA VAL A 63 -9.14 -11.09 -4.64
C VAL A 63 -7.85 -11.83 -4.31
N LYS A 64 -7.00 -11.27 -3.43
CA LYS A 64 -5.78 -11.92 -2.97
C LYS A 64 -6.08 -13.31 -2.40
N ARG A 65 -7.06 -13.41 -1.51
CA ARG A 65 -7.48 -14.70 -0.92
C ARG A 65 -7.92 -15.71 -1.99
N ALA A 66 -8.67 -15.26 -3.00
CA ALA A 66 -9.09 -16.13 -4.10
C ALA A 66 -7.90 -16.61 -4.95
N LEU A 67 -6.93 -15.72 -5.23
CA LEU A 67 -5.70 -16.07 -5.95
C LEU A 67 -4.86 -17.07 -5.15
N ASP A 68 -4.69 -16.84 -3.85
CA ASP A 68 -3.96 -17.74 -2.96
C ASP A 68 -4.59 -19.15 -2.94
N MET A 69 -5.92 -19.25 -2.96
CA MET A 69 -6.64 -20.54 -3.08
C MET A 69 -6.42 -21.25 -4.41
N LEU A 70 -6.42 -20.51 -5.53
CA LEU A 70 -6.16 -21.08 -6.85
C LEU A 70 -4.73 -21.60 -6.97
N ARG A 71 -3.77 -20.97 -6.31
CA ARG A 71 -2.36 -21.42 -6.29
C ARG A 71 -2.08 -22.55 -5.32
N GLY A 72 -2.76 -22.52 -4.17
CA GLY A 72 -2.63 -23.54 -3.14
C GLY A 72 -3.34 -24.85 -3.47
N ALA A 73 -4.09 -24.93 -4.58
CA ALA A 73 -4.69 -26.17 -5.04
C ALA A 73 -3.61 -27.11 -5.61
N PRO A 74 -3.30 -28.25 -4.96
CA PRO A 74 -2.47 -29.27 -5.58
C PRO A 74 -3.29 -29.98 -6.67
N GLY A 75 -2.89 -29.81 -7.93
CA GLY A 75 -3.40 -30.62 -9.04
C GLY A 75 -4.09 -29.82 -10.15
N ALA A 76 -3.30 -29.42 -11.13
CA ALA A 76 -3.69 -29.49 -12.54
C ALA A 76 -2.69 -30.43 -13.24
#